data_AF-A0A836QS69-F1
#
_entry.id   AF-A0A836QS69-F1
#
_cell.length_a   1.000
_cell.length_b   1.000
_cell.length_c   1.000
_cell.angle_alpha   90.00
_cell.angle_beta   90.00
_cell.angle_gamma   90.00
#
_symmetry.space_group_name_H-M   'P 1'
#
loop_
_entity.id
_entity.type
_entity.pdbx_description
1 polymer ?
#
loop_
_entity_poly.entity_id
_entity_poly.type
_entity_poly.pdbx_seq_one_letter_code
_entity_poly.pdbx_strand_id
1 'polypeptide(L)'
;ARQSPDPEKLSPYECGFEPFSDSRNQFDVRFYLVAILFIIFELEVAFLFPWAVSLKGIGMFGFLSMIIFLGLLTIGFVYEWKKGALEWD
;
A
#
# COMPACT_ATOMS: atom_id res chain seq x y z
N ALA A 1 -32.52 11.01 -21.49
CA ALA A 1 -33.72 10.63 -20.72
C ALA A 1 -33.86 11.57 -19.53
N ARG A 2 -35.05 12.16 -19.30
CA ARG A 2 -35.30 13.06 -18.16
C ARG A 2 -35.46 12.18 -16.91
N GLN A 3 -34.50 12.19 -15.99
CA GLN A 3 -34.58 11.45 -14.74
C GLN A 3 -35.32 12.29 -13.70
N SER A 4 -36.35 11.72 -13.08
CA SER A 4 -37.05 12.28 -11.92
C SER A 4 -37.01 11.24 -10.80
N PRO A 5 -35.86 11.07 -10.12
CA PRO A 5 -35.69 10.06 -9.09
C PRO A 5 -36.53 10.38 -7.86
N ASP A 6 -37.20 9.38 -7.32
CA ASP A 6 -37.88 9.42 -6.03
C ASP A 6 -36.87 9.48 -4.86
N PRO A 7 -37.29 9.92 -3.66
CA PRO A 7 -36.39 10.09 -2.51
C PRO A 7 -35.70 8.80 -2.06
N GLU A 8 -36.38 7.66 -2.14
CA GLU A 8 -35.83 6.34 -1.78
C GLU A 8 -34.74 5.90 -2.76
N LYS A 9 -34.86 6.23 -4.04
CA LYS A 9 -33.78 5.98 -5.00
C LYS A 9 -32.47 6.73 -4.66
N LEU A 10 -32.57 7.80 -3.86
CA LEU A 10 -31.43 8.59 -3.40
C LEU A 10 -30.96 8.17 -1.99
N SER A 11 -31.64 7.24 -1.33
CA SER A 11 -31.29 6.77 0.01
C SER A 11 -30.21 5.67 -0.02
N PRO A 12 -29.37 5.55 1.03
CA PRO A 12 -28.43 4.44 1.17
C PRO A 12 -29.14 3.09 1.30
N TYR A 13 -28.56 2.04 0.73
CA TYR A 13 -29.11 0.68 0.86
C TYR A 13 -28.79 0.09 2.24
N GLU A 14 -29.83 -0.14 3.05
CA GLU A 14 -29.69 -0.56 4.45
C GLU A 14 -30.60 -1.76 4.81
N CYS A 15 -30.79 -2.70 3.86
CA CYS A 15 -31.56 -3.95 4.03
C CYS A 15 -32.97 -3.78 4.67
N GLY A 16 -33.63 -2.64 4.42
CA GLY A 16 -35.01 -2.36 4.86
C GLY A 16 -35.14 -1.59 6.18
N PHE A 17 -34.05 -1.06 6.74
CA PHE A 17 -34.08 -0.21 7.93
C PHE A 17 -33.53 1.19 7.66
N GLU A 18 -33.78 2.16 8.56
CA GLU A 18 -33.11 3.45 8.50
C GLU A 18 -31.66 3.31 9.01
N PRO A 19 -30.68 4.02 8.42
CA PRO A 19 -29.28 3.96 8.85
C PRO A 19 -29.15 4.31 10.34
N PHE A 20 -28.72 3.33 11.14
CA PHE A 20 -28.77 3.38 12.60
C PHE A 20 -27.57 4.09 13.26
N SER A 21 -26.49 4.39 12.53
CA SER A 21 -25.26 4.93 13.12
C SER A 21 -24.38 5.71 12.14
N ASP A 22 -23.43 6.47 12.69
CA ASP A 22 -22.38 7.15 11.93
C ASP A 22 -21.54 6.12 11.13
N SER A 23 -21.38 6.37 9.84
CA SER A 23 -20.57 5.57 8.89
C SER A 23 -19.07 5.51 9.21
N ARG A 24 -18.61 6.27 10.22
CA ARG A 24 -17.21 6.34 10.64
C ARG A 24 -16.86 5.19 11.58
N ASN A 25 -16.29 4.13 11.01
CA ASN A 25 -15.68 3.05 11.79
C ASN A 25 -14.23 3.40 12.19
N GLN A 26 -13.81 2.87 13.35
CA GLN A 26 -12.39 2.80 13.70
C GLN A 26 -11.75 1.76 12.77
N PHE A 27 -10.99 2.23 11.80
CA PHE A 27 -10.26 1.37 10.88
C PHE A 27 -9.01 0.81 11.56
N ASP A 28 -8.71 -0.44 11.26
CA ASP A 28 -7.53 -1.10 11.77
C ASP A 28 -6.24 -0.42 11.26
N VAL A 29 -5.26 -0.22 12.15
CA VAL A 29 -3.94 0.33 11.80
C VAL A 29 -3.22 -0.53 10.76
N ARG A 30 -3.58 -1.82 10.65
CA ARG A 30 -3.03 -2.77 9.66
C ARG A 30 -3.15 -2.27 8.21
N PHE A 31 -4.24 -1.59 7.85
CA PHE A 31 -4.41 -1.01 6.51
C PHE A 31 -3.37 0.07 6.20
N TYR A 32 -2.99 0.87 7.21
CA TYR A 32 -1.94 1.88 7.05
C TYR A 32 -0.56 1.25 6.91
N LEU A 33 -0.27 0.18 7.65
CA LEU A 33 1.01 -0.52 7.56
C LEU A 33 1.23 -1.09 6.14
N VAL A 34 0.20 -1.73 5.58
CA VAL A 34 0.25 -2.23 4.20
C VAL A 34 0.45 -1.10 3.18
N ALA A 35 -0.24 0.04 3.37
CA ALA A 35 -0.08 1.19 2.48
C ALA A 35 1.35 1.79 2.54
N ILE A 36 1.93 1.92 3.74
CA ILE A 36 3.29 2.43 3.92
C ILE A 36 4.30 1.46 3.30
N LEU A 37 4.14 0.16 3.54
CA LEU A 37 5.00 -0.88 2.96
C LEU A 37 4.95 -0.87 1.42
N PHE A 38 3.76 -0.71 0.85
CA PHE A 38 3.58 -0.57 -0.59
C PHE A 38 4.33 0.65 -1.15
N ILE A 39 4.24 1.80 -0.48
CA ILE A 39 4.96 3.03 -0.89
C ILE A 39 6.48 2.83 -0.85
N ILE A 40 7.00 2.16 0.18
CA ILE A 40 8.44 1.88 0.31
C ILE A 40 8.89 0.95 -0.81
N PHE A 41 8.13 -0.10 -1.10
CA PHE A 41 8.44 -1.05 -2.17
C PHE A 41 8.36 -0.42 -3.57
N GLU A 42 7.36 0.44 -3.81
CA GLU A 42 7.27 1.24 -5.05
C GLU A 42 8.52 2.13 -5.23
N LEU A 43 8.97 2.78 -4.17
CA LEU A 43 10.21 3.58 -4.20
C LEU A 43 11.44 2.73 -4.49
N GLU A 44 11.54 1.54 -3.90
CA GLU A 44 12.62 0.59 -4.18
C GLU A 44 12.69 0.25 -5.67
N VAL A 45 11.55 -0.10 -6.26
CA VAL A 45 11.44 -0.43 -7.69
C VAL A 45 11.78 0.79 -8.55
N ALA A 46 11.34 1.99 -8.17
CA ALA A 46 11.66 3.23 -8.88
C ALA A 46 13.17 3.49 -8.93
N PHE A 47 13.93 3.15 -7.89
CA PHE A 47 15.39 3.22 -7.89
C PHE A 47 16.06 2.06 -8.64
N LEU A 48 15.44 0.89 -8.62
CA LEU A 48 15.96 -0.31 -9.29
C LEU A 48 15.99 -0.17 -10.81
N PHE A 49 15.01 0.50 -11.41
CA PHE A 49 14.93 0.68 -12.87
C PHE A 49 16.10 1.47 -13.48
N PRO A 50 16.39 2.72 -13.07
CA PRO A 50 17.53 3.47 -13.61
C PRO A 50 18.87 2.78 -13.36
N TRP A 51 19.02 2.13 -12.21
CA TRP A 51 20.21 1.35 -11.89
C TRP A 51 20.38 0.16 -12.83
N ALA A 52 19.32 -0.60 -13.07
CA ALA A 52 19.34 -1.75 -13.98
C ALA A 52 19.69 -1.34 -15.42
N VAL A 53 19.16 -0.20 -15.88
CA VAL A 53 19.46 0.33 -17.22
C VAL A 53 20.91 0.83 -17.32
N SER A 54 21.48 1.39 -16.24
CA SER A 54 22.83 1.96 -16.20
C SER A 54 23.93 0.98 -15.72
N LEU A 55 23.58 -0.28 -15.44
CA LEU A 55 24.48 -1.34 -14.92
C LEU A 55 25.82 -1.44 -15.66
N LYS A 56 25.83 -1.25 -16.99
CA LYS A 56 27.04 -1.34 -17.80
C LYS A 56 28.04 -0.19 -17.56
N GLY A 57 27.59 0.97 -17.08
CA GLY A 57 28.40 2.19 -16.95
C GLY A 57 28.84 2.54 -15.52
N ILE A 58 28.16 2.00 -14.50
CA ILE A 58 28.35 2.35 -13.09
C ILE A 58 29.48 1.56 -12.39
N GLY A 59 29.97 0.49 -13.03
CA GLY A 59 31.05 -0.35 -12.50
C GLY A 59 30.69 -1.09 -11.19
N MET A 60 31.70 -1.67 -10.55
CA MET A 60 31.55 -2.49 -9.33
C MET A 60 30.99 -1.69 -8.15
N PHE A 61 31.34 -0.39 -8.06
CA PHE A 61 30.86 0.47 -6.98
C PHE A 61 29.35 0.69 -7.05
N GLY A 62 28.82 1.02 -8.24
CA GLY A 62 27.38 1.16 -8.42
C GLY A 62 26.61 -0.15 -8.29
N PHE A 63 27.24 -1.28 -8.60
CA PHE A 63 26.66 -2.59 -8.33
C PHE A 63 26.53 -2.83 -6.82
N LEU A 64 27.62 -2.63 -6.06
CA LEU A 64 27.65 -2.88 -4.61
C LEU A 64 26.69 -1.94 -3.85
N SER A 65 26.59 -0.67 -4.26
CA SER A 65 25.71 0.29 -3.61
C SER A 65 24.24 -0.13 -3.66
N MET A 66 23.77 -0.65 -4.81
CA MET A 66 22.41 -1.16 -4.93
C MET A 66 22.20 -2.45 -4.12
N ILE A 67 23.18 -3.35 -4.09
CA ILE A 67 23.08 -4.58 -3.27
C ILE A 67 22.93 -4.23 -1.78
N ILE A 68 23.67 -3.23 -1.29
CA ILE A 68 23.53 -2.75 0.09
C ILE A 68 22.16 -2.10 0.31
N PHE A 69 21.68 -1.29 -0.65
CA PHE A 69 20.36 -0.66 -0.59
C PHE A 69 19.23 -1.70 -0.49
N LEU A 70 19.23 -2.70 -1.37
CA LEU A 70 18.26 -3.81 -1.34
C LEU A 70 18.37 -4.62 -0.05
N GLY A 71 19.60 -4.85 0.44
CA GLY A 71 19.83 -5.54 1.71
C GLY A 71 19.21 -4.82 2.91
N LEU A 72 19.35 -3.50 2.98
CA LEU A 72 18.76 -2.69 4.06
C LEU A 72 17.23 -2.74 4.04
N LEU A 73 16.61 -2.62 2.87
CA LEU A 73 15.17 -2.68 2.72
C LEU A 73 14.63 -4.08 3.02
N THR A 74 15.31 -5.13 2.56
CA THR A 74 14.96 -6.51 2.87
C THR A 74 14.99 -6.79 4.38
N ILE A 75 15.98 -6.26 5.10
CA ILE A 75 16.05 -6.39 6.57
C ILE A 75 14.85 -5.69 7.23
N GLY A 76 14.50 -4.49 6.77
CA GLY A 76 13.30 -3.78 7.24
C GLY A 76 12.02 -4.57 7.02
N PHE A 77 11.85 -5.11 5.81
CA PHE A 77 10.71 -5.96 5.45
C PHE A 77 10.61 -7.22 6.32
N VAL A 78 11.74 -7.92 6.53
CA VAL A 78 11.78 -9.11 7.40
C VAL A 78 11.43 -8.77 8.85
N TYR A 79 11.83 -7.59 9.34
CA TYR A 79 11.46 -7.13 10.67
C TYR A 79 9.95 -6.89 10.80
N GLU A 80 9.33 -6.22 9.83
CA GLU A 80 7.88 -5.98 9.82
C GLU A 80 7.08 -7.28 9.71
N TRP A 81 7.55 -8.21 8.88
CA TRP A 81 6.99 -9.56 8.78
C TRP A 81 7.01 -10.26 10.14
N LYS A 82 8.17 -10.31 10.80
CA LYS A 82 8.30 -10.97 12.11
C LYS A 82 7.46 -10.32 13.20
N LYS A 83 7.10 -9.05 13.05
CA LYS A 83 6.25 -8.32 13.98
C LYS A 83 4.75 -8.58 13.77
N GLY A 84 4.37 -9.39 12.77
CA GLY A 84 2.97 -9.72 12.48
C GLY A 84 2.20 -8.57 11.82
N ALA A 85 2.88 -7.55 11.28
CA ALA A 85 2.24 -6.42 10.60
C ALA A 85 1.47 -6.84 9.32
N LEU A 86 1.77 -8.04 8.81
CA LEU A 86 1.23 -8.63 7.59
C LEU A 86 0.24 -9.77 7.85
N GLU A 87 -0.02 -10.14 9.10
CA GLU A 87 -0.94 -11.23 9.46
C GLU A 87 -2.38 -10.72 9.59
N TRP A 88 -3.33 -11.50 9.06
CA TRP A 88 -4.74 -11.13 8.85
C TRP A 88 -5.73 -11.97 9.67
N ASP A 89 -5.27 -12.58 10.76
CA ASP A 89 -6.16 -13.23 11.75
C ASP A 89 -6.71 -12.23 12.79
#